data_AF-X1VZS8-F1
#
_entry.id   AF-X1VZS8-F1
#
_cell.length_a   1.000
_cell.length_b   1.000
_cell.length_c   1.000
_cell.angle_alpha   90.00
_cell.angle_beta   90.00
_cell.angle_gamma   90.00
#
_symmetry.space_group_name_H-M   'P 1'
#
loop_
_entity.id
_entity.type
_entity.pdbx_description
1 polymer ?
#
loop_
_entity_poly.entity_id
_entity_poly.type
_entity_poly.pdbx_seq_one_letter_code
_entity_poly.pdbx_strand_id
1 'polypeptide(L)'
;SICQAVNEAKIHIITGDTKVVNRGAADKLFINTSGVGIVPAGVDISGANAKPGDKVILSGSLGEHGIAILSKRQGLEFNVP
;
A
#
# COMPACT_ATOMS: atom_id res chain seq x y z
N SER A 1 -6.23 -5.07 -11.04
CA SER A 1 -5.83 -3.81 -11.73
C SER A 1 -6.18 -2.61 -10.85
N ILE A 2 -5.75 -1.39 -11.19
CA ILE A 2 -6.16 -0.17 -10.44
C ILE A 2 -7.69 -0.04 -10.44
N CYS A 3 -8.34 -0.20 -11.60
CA CYS A 3 -9.79 -0.14 -11.71
C CYS A 3 -10.50 -1.17 -10.80
N GLN A 4 -10.01 -2.41 -10.78
CA GLN A 4 -10.56 -3.44 -9.90
C GLN A 4 -10.42 -3.08 -8.41
N ALA A 5 -9.24 -2.59 -7.98
CA ALA A 5 -9.01 -2.21 -6.60
C ALA A 5 -9.90 -1.03 -6.16
N VAL A 6 -10.11 -0.06 -7.05
CA VAL A 6 -11.03 1.08 -6.84
C VAL A 6 -12.46 0.60 -6.63
N ASN A 7 -12.92 -0.36 -7.44
CA ASN A 7 -14.25 -0.93 -7.32
C ASN A 7 -14.42 -1.74 -6.02
N GLU A 8 -13.42 -2.53 -5.65
CA GLU A 8 -13.41 -3.31 -4.40
C GLU A 8 -13.46 -2.40 -3.17
N ALA A 9 -12.65 -1.34 -3.16
CA ALA A 9 -12.60 -0.36 -2.09
C ALA A 9 -13.81 0.60 -2.09
N LYS A 10 -14.66 0.57 -3.13
CA LYS A 10 -15.81 1.47 -3.33
C LYS A 10 -15.43 2.94 -3.28
N ILE A 11 -14.32 3.30 -3.93
CA ILE A 11 -13.84 4.67 -4.08
C ILE A 11 -13.91 5.13 -5.54
N HIS A 12 -13.59 6.40 -5.79
CA HIS A 12 -13.51 6.96 -7.14
C HIS A 12 -12.14 7.58 -7.39
N ILE A 13 -11.61 7.43 -8.61
CA ILE A 13 -10.51 8.27 -9.11
C ILE A 13 -11.14 9.54 -9.67
N ILE A 14 -11.00 10.65 -8.94
CA ILE A 14 -11.67 11.91 -9.28
C ILE A 14 -10.80 12.85 -10.13
N THR A 15 -9.49 12.63 -10.18
CA THR A 15 -8.54 13.44 -10.95
C THR A 15 -7.28 12.62 -11.23
N GLY A 16 -6.45 13.10 -12.16
CA GLY A 16 -5.16 12.50 -12.49
C GLY A 16 -4.37 13.33 -13.49
N ASP A 17 -3.10 12.98 -13.64
CA ASP A 17 -2.20 13.52 -14.65
C ASP A 17 -1.40 12.36 -15.26
N THR A 18 -0.88 12.54 -16.46
CA THR A 18 -0.01 11.57 -17.11
C THR A 18 1.17 12.30 -17.72
N LYS A 19 2.38 11.90 -17.32
CA LYS A 19 3.64 12.44 -17.84
C LYS A 19 4.37 11.37 -18.62
N VAL A 20 4.71 11.71 -19.86
CA VAL A 20 5.55 10.89 -20.74
C VAL A 20 6.92 11.53 -20.80
N VAL A 21 7.96 10.71 -20.63
CA VAL A 21 9.35 11.15 -20.63
C VAL A 21 10.16 10.36 -21.64
N ASN A 22 11.34 10.88 -22.00
CA ASN A 22 12.25 10.20 -22.90
C ASN A 22 12.71 8.85 -22.34
N ARG A 23 13.10 7.94 -23.23
CA ARG A 23 13.66 6.64 -22.86
C ARG A 23 14.84 6.83 -21.90
N GLY A 24 14.80 6.13 -20.77
CA GLY A 24 15.84 6.18 -19.73
C GLY A 24 15.63 7.26 -18.66
N ALA A 25 14.70 8.21 -18.84
CA ALA A 25 14.38 9.20 -17.81
C ALA A 25 13.46 8.65 -16.69
N ALA A 26 12.81 7.51 -16.93
CA ALA A 26 12.08 6.74 -15.94
C ALA A 26 12.31 5.23 -16.17
N ASP A 27 12.41 4.44 -15.11
CA ASP A 27 12.44 2.99 -15.21
C ASP A 27 11.01 2.46 -15.42
N LYS A 28 10.57 2.52 -16.68
CA LYS A 28 9.26 2.09 -17.19
C LYS A 28 8.10 2.98 -16.71
N LEU A 29 7.61 2.79 -15.49
CA LEU A 29 6.37 3.42 -15.02
C LEU A 29 6.43 3.71 -13.53
N PHE A 30 6.16 4.97 -13.18
CA PHE A 30 5.87 5.38 -11.81
C PHE A 30 4.41 5.79 -11.69
N ILE A 31 3.81 5.47 -10.55
CA ILE A 31 2.44 5.83 -10.22
C ILE A 31 2.48 6.53 -8.87
N ASN A 32 1.87 7.71 -8.79
CA ASN A 32 1.62 8.41 -7.55
C ASN A 32 0.10 8.47 -7.31
N THR A 33 -0.31 8.30 -6.06
CA THR A 33 -1.71 8.36 -5.64
C THR A 33 -1.84 9.23 -4.40
N SER A 34 -2.81 10.13 -4.39
CA SER A 34 -3.23 10.90 -3.23
C SER A 34 -4.70 10.63 -2.96
N GLY A 35 -5.07 10.53 -1.69
CA GLY A 35 -6.45 10.27 -1.26
C GLY A 35 -6.84 11.20 -0.11
N VAL A 36 -8.14 11.49 -0.03
CA VAL A 36 -8.74 12.25 1.07
C VAL A 36 -9.94 11.47 1.58
N GLY A 37 -10.20 11.56 2.89
CA GLY A 37 -11.32 10.91 3.55
C GLY A 37 -11.71 11.67 4.82
N ILE A 38 -12.85 11.30 5.39
CA ILE A 38 -13.39 11.92 6.60
C ILE A 38 -13.10 10.99 7.78
N VAL A 39 -12.47 11.54 8.82
CA VAL A 39 -12.33 10.86 10.11
C VAL A 39 -13.63 11.05 10.90
N PRO A 40 -14.33 9.98 11.32
CA PRO A 40 -15.57 10.11 12.09
C PRO A 40 -15.37 10.82 13.43
N ALA A 41 -16.40 11.49 13.91
CA ALA A 41 -16.36 12.14 15.22
C ALA A 41 -16.08 11.13 16.34
N GLY A 42 -15.22 11.50 17.29
CA GLY A 42 -14.82 10.65 18.42
C GLY A 42 -13.73 9.63 18.10
N VAL A 43 -13.26 9.54 16.85
CA VAL A 43 -12.12 8.69 16.47
C VAL A 43 -10.82 9.47 16.65
N ASP A 44 -9.99 9.04 17.61
CA ASP A 44 -8.65 9.57 17.85
C ASP A 44 -7.61 8.44 17.75
N ILE A 45 -7.16 8.17 16.53
CA ILE A 45 -6.16 7.15 16.23
C ILE A 45 -4.83 7.85 15.93
N SER A 46 -3.86 7.67 16.82
CA SER A 46 -2.49 8.18 16.65
C SER A 46 -1.50 7.17 17.24
N GLY A 47 -0.34 7.02 16.58
CA GLY A 47 0.76 6.23 17.12
C GLY A 47 1.29 6.76 18.47
N ALA A 48 1.04 8.03 18.78
CA ALA A 48 1.41 8.65 20.06
C ALA A 48 0.50 8.23 21.23
N ASN A 49 -0.66 7.62 20.97
CA ASN A 49 -1.65 7.26 21.99
C ASN A 49 -1.33 5.95 22.72
N ALA A 50 -0.35 5.17 22.24
CA ALA A 50 0.04 3.90 22.84
C ALA A 50 0.64 4.10 24.24
N LYS A 51 0.24 3.27 25.21
CA LYS A 51 0.67 3.38 26.61
C LYS A 51 0.89 2.01 27.27
N PRO A 52 1.64 1.96 28.39
CA PRO A 52 1.78 0.73 29.17
C PRO A 52 0.42 0.13 29.53
N GLY A 53 0.28 -1.18 29.29
CA GLY A 53 -0.96 -1.93 29.50
C GLY A 53 -1.77 -2.17 28.22
N ASP A 54 -1.47 -1.48 27.12
CA ASP A 54 -2.11 -1.75 25.84
C ASP A 54 -1.64 -3.09 25.24
N LYS A 55 -2.49 -3.69 24.41
CA LYS A 55 -2.20 -4.94 23.70
C LYS A 55 -1.76 -4.64 22.27
N VAL A 56 -0.72 -5.33 21.82
CA VAL A 56 -0.31 -5.33 20.41
C VAL A 56 -0.97 -6.51 19.70
N ILE A 57 -1.69 -6.23 18.62
CA ILE A 57 -2.42 -7.23 17.82
C ILE A 57 -1.97 -7.07 16.38
N LEU A 58 -1.73 -8.19 15.70
CA LEU A 58 -1.41 -8.24 14.28
C LEU A 58 -2.64 -8.73 13.49
N SER A 59 -2.84 -8.18 12.30
CA SER A 59 -3.90 -8.61 11.38
C SER A 59 -3.56 -9.87 10.60
N GLY A 60 -2.30 -10.32 10.62
CA GLY A 60 -1.82 -11.48 9.86
C GLY A 60 -0.32 -11.72 10.05
N SER A 61 0.23 -12.56 9.17
CA SER A 61 1.65 -12.90 9.03
C SER A 61 2.51 -11.69 8.66
N LEU A 62 3.80 -11.77 9.00
CA LEU A 62 4.78 -10.70 8.75
C LEU A 62 5.69 -11.05 7.57
N GLY A 63 6.01 -10.06 6.74
CA GLY A 63 7.05 -10.17 5.71
C GLY A 63 6.61 -10.73 4.35
N GLU A 64 5.36 -11.14 4.19
CA GLU A 64 4.85 -11.78 2.96
C GLU A 64 5.07 -10.94 1.70
N HIS A 65 4.76 -9.64 1.74
CA HIS A 65 4.98 -8.77 0.59
C HIS A 65 6.46 -8.64 0.22
N GLY A 66 7.32 -8.45 1.23
CA GLY A 66 8.76 -8.28 1.04
C GLY A 66 9.39 -9.52 0.43
N ILE A 67 9.08 -10.70 0.97
CA ILE A 67 9.61 -11.96 0.45
C ILE A 67 9.08 -12.24 -0.95
N ALA A 68 7.80 -12.00 -1.25
CA ALA A 68 7.24 -12.22 -2.58
C ALA A 68 7.97 -11.40 -3.66
N ILE A 69 8.22 -10.11 -3.40
CA ILE A 69 8.95 -9.24 -4.34
C ILE A 69 10.42 -9.66 -4.47
N LEU A 70 11.09 -9.96 -3.35
CA LEU A 70 12.51 -10.33 -3.36
C LEU A 70 12.74 -11.66 -4.09
N SER A 71 11.89 -12.66 -3.82
CA SER A 71 11.88 -13.96 -4.48
C SER A 71 11.76 -13.82 -5.99
N LYS A 72 10.77 -13.03 -6.45
CA LYS A 72 10.53 -12.82 -7.87
C LYS A 72 11.68 -12.08 -8.57
N ARG A 73 12.33 -11.13 -7.89
CA ARG A 73 13.45 -10.37 -8.44
C ARG A 73 14.75 -11.17 -8.49
N GLN A 74 15.01 -12.00 -7.50
CA GLN A 74 16.26 -12.77 -7.36
C GLN A 74 16.17 -14.20 -7.91
N GLY A 75 14.99 -14.64 -8.36
CA GLY A 75 14.78 -16.02 -8.82
C GLY A 75 14.90 -17.05 -7.70
N LEU A 76 14.62 -16.65 -6.47
CA LEU A 76 14.66 -17.53 -5.30
C LEU A 76 13.28 -18.16 -5.10
N GLU A 77 13.22 -19.48 -4.95
CA GLU A 77 11.99 -20.18 -4.56
C GLU A 77 12.02 -20.41 -3.05
N PHE A 78 11.10 -19.74 -2.33
CA PHE A 78 10.92 -19.96 -0.90
C PHE A 78 9.54 -20.59 -0.68
N ASN A 79 9.52 -21.75 -0.04
CA ASN A 79 8.29 -22.28 0.55
C ASN A 79 8.06 -21.54 1.88
N VAL A 80 7.02 -20.69 1.91
CA VAL A 80 6.50 -20.18 3.17
C VAL A 80 5.60 -21.27 3.75
N PRO A 81 5.82 -21.75 4.99
CA PRO A 81 4.96 -22.74 5.62
C PRO A 81 3.54 -22.23 5.88
#